data_AF-A0A0B6YDR5-F1
#
_entry.id   AF-A0A0B6YDR5-F1
#
_cell.length_a   1.000
_cell.length_b   1.000
_cell.length_c   1.000
_cell.angle_alpha   90.00
_cell.angle_beta   90.00
_cell.angle_gamma   90.00
#
_symmetry.space_group_name_H-M   'P 1'
#
loop_
_entity.id
_entity.type
_entity.pdbx_description
1 polymer ?
#
loop_
_entity_poly.entity_id
_entity_poly.type
_entity_poly.pdbx_seq_one_letter_code
_entity_poly.pdbx_strand_id
1 'polypeptide(L)'
;VNLVNGIASSVPVCNVKDCKTKKKGVSFPKDTSISRCFDHPDPWKNALLWTSDDLVSAYKKSCELYGTKPIMKLVQQLQTMHSSTKREEMLSLKGEKLDQKQCECLEEILKRSQFKLLDLEASHLDDECS
;
A
#
# COMPACT_ATOMS: atom_id res chain seq x y z
N VAL A 1 36.47 -26.21 -7.48
CA VAL A 1 35.06 -26.38 -7.91
C VAL A 1 34.21 -26.56 -6.67
N ASN A 2 33.42 -25.53 -6.34
CA ASN A 2 32.27 -25.61 -5.44
C ASN A 2 31.26 -26.62 -6.01
N LEU A 3 30.25 -27.18 -5.34
CA LEU A 3 29.60 -27.05 -4.04
C LEU A 3 28.73 -28.33 -3.90
N VAL A 4 27.98 -28.46 -2.79
CA VAL A 4 26.89 -29.41 -2.44
C VAL A 4 27.34 -30.53 -1.51
N ASN A 5 26.76 -30.77 -0.32
CA ASN A 5 25.53 -30.30 0.32
C ASN A 5 25.61 -30.54 1.83
N GLY A 6 24.79 -29.79 2.58
CA GLY A 6 24.11 -30.34 3.76
C GLY A 6 24.49 -29.73 5.11
N ILE A 7 23.85 -28.62 5.47
CA ILE A 7 23.64 -28.28 6.88
C ILE A 7 22.14 -28.02 7.07
N ALA A 8 21.46 -29.00 7.66
CA ALA A 8 20.11 -28.86 8.15
C ALA A 8 20.11 -27.83 9.28
N SER A 9 19.62 -26.63 9.02
CA SER A 9 19.31 -25.67 10.08
C SER A 9 17.93 -26.02 10.63
N SER A 10 17.91 -26.57 11.84
CA SER A 10 16.69 -26.93 12.57
C SER A 10 15.86 -25.67 12.84
N VAL A 11 14.67 -25.60 12.25
CA VAL A 11 13.65 -24.61 12.62
C VAL A 11 13.17 -24.97 14.04
N PRO A 12 13.21 -24.04 15.02
CA PRO A 12 12.72 -24.33 16.36
C PRO A 12 11.20 -24.40 16.31
N VAL A 13 10.65 -25.60 16.52
CA VAL A 13 9.23 -25.83 16.76
C VAL A 13 8.90 -25.34 18.18
N CYS A 14 8.07 -24.31 18.29
CA CYS A 14 7.58 -23.83 19.57
C CYS A 14 6.45 -24.73 20.09
N ASN A 15 6.71 -25.45 21.19
CA ASN A 15 5.73 -26.31 21.85
C ASN A 15 4.91 -25.45 22.84
N VAL A 16 3.60 -25.33 22.60
CA VAL A 16 2.68 -24.53 23.40
C VAL A 16 2.25 -25.35 24.62
N LYS A 17 2.87 -25.14 25.78
CA LYS A 17 2.32 -25.57 27.07
C LYS A 17 2.50 -24.51 28.17
N ASP A 18 1.36 -24.22 28.79
CA ASP A 18 1.11 -23.57 30.09
C ASP A 18 1.08 -22.03 30.18
N CYS A 19 -0.15 -21.51 30.10
CA CYS A 19 -0.57 -20.19 30.56
C CYS A 19 -0.58 -20.12 32.09
N LYS A 20 0.37 -19.37 32.69
CA LYS A 20 0.18 -18.72 33.99
C LYS A 20 0.37 -17.23 33.83
N THR A 21 -0.56 -16.46 34.40
CA THR A 21 -0.79 -15.02 34.28
C THR A 21 0.46 -14.20 34.66
N LYS A 22 1.38 -14.03 33.71
CA LYS A 22 2.50 -13.09 33.83
C LYS A 22 2.14 -11.83 33.06
N LYS A 23 2.30 -10.66 33.72
CA LYS A 23 2.18 -9.35 33.06
C LYS A 23 3.02 -9.42 31.77
N LYS A 24 2.38 -9.23 30.61
CA LYS A 24 3.05 -9.25 29.31
C LYS A 24 3.98 -8.03 29.25
N GLY A 25 5.20 -8.20 29.73
CA GLY A 25 6.25 -7.19 29.68
C GLY A 25 7.19 -7.48 28.52
N VAL A 26 7.44 -6.46 27.70
CA VAL A 26 8.52 -6.52 26.72
C VAL A 26 9.83 -6.29 27.47
N SER A 27 10.70 -7.30 27.49
CA SER A 27 12.07 -7.16 28.01
C SER A 27 13.03 -7.26 26.84
N PHE A 28 13.78 -6.18 26.60
CA PHE A 28 14.87 -6.22 25.64
C PHE A 28 16.10 -6.89 26.28
N PRO A 29 16.90 -7.66 25.52
CA PRO A 29 18.17 -8.19 26.01
C PRO A 29 19.10 -7.04 26.40
N LYS A 30 19.78 -7.16 27.55
CA LYS A 30 20.55 -6.06 28.15
C LYS A 30 21.76 -5.60 27.33
N ASP A 31 22.31 -6.49 26.49
CA ASP A 31 23.63 -6.29 25.86
C ASP A 31 23.62 -6.35 24.32
N THR A 32 22.43 -6.36 23.69
CA THR A 32 22.33 -6.27 22.23
C THR A 32 21.84 -4.90 21.84
N SER A 33 22.76 -4.02 21.41
CA SER A 33 22.37 -2.81 20.68
C SER A 33 21.70 -3.25 19.38
N ILE A 34 20.38 -3.05 19.26
CA ILE A 34 19.65 -3.28 18.02
C ILE A 34 20.01 -2.14 17.07
N SER A 35 21.20 -2.20 16.48
CA SER A 35 21.79 -1.14 15.66
C SER A 35 21.48 -1.31 14.16
N ARG A 36 20.67 -2.31 13.79
CA ARG A 36 20.37 -2.60 12.39
C ARG A 36 18.96 -2.15 12.05
N CYS A 37 18.84 -0.93 11.54
CA CYS A 37 17.70 -0.53 10.73
C CYS A 37 17.94 -1.11 9.34
N PHE A 38 17.05 -1.98 8.86
CA PHE A 38 17.05 -2.38 7.47
C PHE A 38 16.28 -1.34 6.66
N ASP A 39 16.86 -0.88 5.55
CA ASP A 39 16.13 -0.04 4.62
C ASP A 39 14.95 -0.84 4.04
N HIS A 40 13.76 -0.24 4.08
CA HIS A 40 12.59 -0.84 3.48
C HIS A 40 12.74 -0.83 1.95
N PRO A 41 12.33 -1.91 1.26
CA PRO A 41 12.32 -1.91 -0.19
C PRO A 41 11.34 -0.85 -0.70
N ASP A 42 11.77 -0.06 -1.69
CA ASP A 42 10.90 0.90 -2.37
C ASP A 42 9.76 0.15 -3.10
N PRO A 43 8.48 0.37 -2.72
CA PRO A 43 7.32 -0.29 -3.34
C PRO A 43 7.19 -0.05 -4.85
N TRP A 44 7.72 1.07 -5.36
CA TRP A 44 7.60 1.47 -6.77
C TRP A 44 8.87 1.25 -7.58
N LYS A 45 9.91 0.62 -7.02
CA LYS A 45 11.19 0.38 -7.70
C LYS A 45 11.04 -0.27 -9.08
N ASN A 46 10.04 -1.15 -9.23
CA ASN A 46 9.74 -1.87 -10.46
C ASN A 46 8.38 -1.44 -11.06
N ALA A 47 7.85 -0.28 -10.69
CA ALA A 47 6.61 0.22 -11.26
C ALA A 47 6.83 0.48 -12.76
N LEU A 48 5.89 -0.02 -13.58
CA LEU A 48 5.90 0.25 -15.02
C LEU A 48 5.60 1.73 -15.26
N LEU A 49 6.26 2.31 -16.26
CA LEU A 49 5.87 3.62 -16.78
C LEU A 49 4.42 3.53 -17.25
N TRP A 50 3.64 4.55 -16.93
CA TRP A 50 2.22 4.67 -17.28
C TRP A 50 1.98 5.95 -18.07
N THR A 51 1.00 5.92 -18.96
CA THR A 51 0.44 7.12 -19.60
C THR A 51 -0.86 7.54 -18.92
N SER A 52 -1.31 8.78 -19.14
CA SER A 52 -2.60 9.25 -18.64
C SER A 52 -3.75 8.31 -19.04
N ASP A 53 -3.70 7.81 -20.27
CA ASP A 53 -4.70 6.88 -20.79
C ASP A 53 -4.65 5.52 -20.08
N ASP A 54 -3.45 5.03 -19.73
CA ASP A 54 -3.29 3.80 -18.96
C ASP A 54 -3.88 3.94 -17.55
N LEU A 55 -3.64 5.07 -16.87
CA LEU A 55 -4.22 5.32 -15.54
C LEU A 55 -5.74 5.42 -15.61
N VAL A 56 -6.27 6.19 -16.56
CA VAL A 56 -7.72 6.35 -16.74
C VAL A 56 -8.38 5.01 -17.09
N SER A 57 -7.75 4.22 -17.97
CA SER A 57 -8.23 2.90 -18.36
C SER A 57 -8.22 1.92 -17.18
N ALA A 58 -7.11 1.86 -16.43
CA ALA A 58 -7.00 1.00 -15.26
C ALA A 58 -8.05 1.35 -14.18
N TYR A 59 -8.26 2.65 -13.92
CA TYR A 59 -9.27 3.12 -12.99
C TYR A 59 -10.70 2.80 -13.45
N LYS A 60 -11.04 3.06 -14.71
CA LYS A 60 -12.38 2.74 -15.24
C LYS A 60 -12.65 1.24 -15.18
N LYS A 61 -11.64 0.42 -15.52
CA LYS A 61 -11.73 -1.04 -15.44
C LYS A 61 -11.95 -1.53 -14.00
N SER A 62 -11.32 -0.92 -13.00
CA SER A 62 -11.58 -1.26 -11.61
C SER A 62 -12.98 -0.82 -11.18
N CYS A 63 -13.43 0.36 -11.60
CA CYS A 63 -14.80 0.81 -11.33
C CYS A 63 -15.84 -0.19 -11.88
N GLU A 64 -15.63 -0.68 -13.10
CA GLU A 64 -16.46 -1.75 -13.70
C GLU A 64 -16.42 -3.04 -12.88
N LEU A 65 -15.22 -3.47 -12.45
CA LEU A 65 -15.02 -4.69 -11.66
C LEU A 65 -15.75 -4.65 -10.32
N TYR A 66 -15.70 -3.52 -9.60
CA TYR A 66 -16.31 -3.36 -8.29
C TYR A 66 -17.76 -2.82 -8.35
N GLY A 67 -18.26 -2.52 -9.56
CA GLY A 67 -19.62 -2.03 -9.78
C GLY A 67 -19.85 -0.61 -9.26
N THR A 68 -18.85 0.26 -9.35
CA THR A 68 -18.90 1.67 -8.94
C THR A 68 -18.88 2.60 -10.15
N LYS A 69 -19.39 3.82 -9.97
CA LYS A 69 -19.29 4.85 -11.01
C LYS A 69 -17.94 5.58 -10.88
N PRO A 70 -17.20 5.79 -11.99
CA PRO A 70 -15.98 6.58 -11.95
C PRO A 70 -16.22 8.00 -11.44
N ILE A 71 -15.36 8.48 -10.55
CA ILE A 71 -15.39 9.85 -10.04
C ILE A 71 -14.84 10.77 -11.12
N MET A 72 -15.68 11.68 -11.63
CA MET A 72 -15.30 12.50 -12.78
C MET A 72 -14.14 13.45 -12.49
N LYS A 73 -14.10 14.01 -11.28
CA LYS A 73 -12.99 14.86 -10.81
C LYS A 73 -11.66 14.11 -10.89
N LEU A 74 -11.62 12.88 -10.42
CA LEU A 74 -10.44 12.03 -10.50
C LEU A 74 -10.04 11.75 -11.94
N VAL A 75 -10.99 11.37 -12.82
CA VAL A 75 -10.70 11.11 -14.24
C VAL A 75 -10.07 12.33 -14.90
N GLN A 76 -10.57 13.54 -14.63
CA GLN A 76 -10.00 14.78 -15.16
C GLN A 76 -8.57 15.01 -14.64
N GLN A 77 -8.33 14.79 -13.34
CA GLN A 77 -6.98 14.91 -12.79
C GLN A 77 -6.02 13.91 -13.46
N LEU A 78 -6.41 12.64 -13.62
CA LEU A 78 -5.58 11.62 -14.28
C LEU A 78 -5.23 11.98 -15.74
N GLN A 79 -6.14 12.62 -16.47
CA GLN A 79 -5.91 13.07 -17.84
C GLN A 79 -4.88 14.22 -17.93
N THR A 80 -4.73 15.01 -16.86
CA THR A 80 -3.75 16.11 -16.79
C THR A 80 -2.37 15.67 -16.32
N MET A 81 -2.21 14.41 -15.92
CA MET A 81 -0.95 13.88 -15.42
C MET A 81 -0.08 13.41 -16.59
N HIS A 82 1.20 13.79 -16.56
CA HIS A 82 2.12 13.55 -17.68
C HIS A 82 3.41 12.84 -17.29
N SER A 83 3.69 12.65 -16.00
CA SER A 83 4.98 12.11 -15.55
C SER A 83 4.82 10.88 -14.65
N SER A 84 5.21 9.72 -15.16
CA SER A 84 5.27 8.48 -14.36
C SER A 84 6.49 8.38 -13.45
N THR A 85 7.51 9.23 -13.67
CA THR A 85 8.78 9.19 -12.92
C THR A 85 8.85 10.23 -11.80
N LYS A 86 7.98 11.24 -11.84
CA LYS A 86 7.92 12.28 -10.82
C LYS A 86 6.71 12.08 -9.93
N ARG A 87 6.86 12.48 -8.67
CA ARG A 87 5.75 12.55 -7.73
C ARG A 87 4.89 13.75 -8.07
N GLU A 88 3.62 13.49 -8.31
CA GLU A 88 2.62 14.51 -8.63
C GLU A 88 2.31 15.33 -7.38
N GLU A 89 2.11 16.63 -7.50
CA GLU A 89 2.04 17.52 -6.34
C GLU A 89 0.82 17.20 -5.46
N MET A 90 -0.34 16.94 -6.08
CA MET A 90 -1.59 16.77 -5.34
C MET A 90 -2.60 15.97 -6.14
N LEU A 91 -3.26 15.02 -5.49
CA LEU A 91 -4.52 14.45 -5.93
C LEU A 91 -5.62 14.89 -4.97
N SER A 92 -6.74 15.39 -5.50
CA SER A 92 -7.78 16.04 -4.69
C SER A 92 -9.11 15.36 -4.90
N LEU A 93 -9.54 14.60 -3.89
CA LEU A 93 -10.88 14.03 -3.78
C LEU A 93 -11.75 14.82 -2.81
N LYS A 94 -11.34 16.06 -2.49
CA LYS A 94 -12.10 16.95 -1.60
C LYS A 94 -13.56 17.06 -2.01
N GLY A 95 -14.45 16.79 -1.06
CA GLY A 95 -15.90 16.81 -1.23
C GLY A 95 -16.51 15.63 -1.99
N GLU A 96 -15.70 14.65 -2.42
CA GLU A 96 -16.20 13.43 -3.06
C GLU A 96 -16.60 12.39 -1.99
N LYS A 97 -17.75 11.73 -2.17
CA LYS A 97 -18.09 10.57 -1.33
C LYS A 97 -17.22 9.39 -1.75
N LEU A 98 -16.51 8.78 -0.80
CA LEU A 98 -15.68 7.61 -1.03
C LEU A 98 -16.20 6.47 -0.13
N ASP A 99 -16.87 5.51 -0.77
CA ASP A 99 -17.21 4.22 -0.21
C ASP A 99 -16.03 3.24 -0.33
N GLN A 100 -16.13 2.11 0.37
CA GLN A 100 -15.09 1.09 0.38
C GLN A 100 -14.71 0.63 -1.04
N LYS A 101 -15.68 0.48 -1.94
CA LYS A 101 -15.44 0.03 -3.31
C LYS A 101 -14.72 1.08 -4.14
N GLN A 102 -14.97 2.37 -3.92
CA GLN A 102 -14.22 3.45 -4.53
C GLN A 102 -12.77 3.45 -4.02
N CYS A 103 -12.52 3.12 -2.75
CA CYS A 103 -11.16 2.94 -2.23
C CYS A 103 -10.42 1.78 -2.93
N GLU A 104 -11.08 0.64 -3.16
CA GLU A 104 -10.53 -0.46 -3.97
C GLU A 104 -10.15 0.02 -5.38
N CYS A 105 -11.02 0.83 -6.01
CA CYS A 105 -10.72 1.39 -7.32
C CYS A 105 -9.53 2.38 -7.31
N LEU A 106 -9.39 3.17 -6.23
CA LEU A 106 -8.31 4.15 -6.05
C LEU A 106 -6.94 3.47 -5.89
N GLU A 107 -6.89 2.26 -5.31
CA GLU A 107 -5.64 1.51 -5.14
C GLU A 107 -4.92 1.31 -6.48
N GLU A 108 -5.67 1.07 -7.57
CA GLU A 108 -5.09 0.93 -8.90
C GLU A 108 -4.30 2.17 -9.35
N ILE A 109 -4.70 3.37 -8.93
CA ILE A 109 -3.97 4.60 -9.23
C ILE A 109 -2.76 4.73 -8.30
N LEU A 110 -2.95 4.55 -6.99
CA LEU A 110 -1.91 4.78 -5.98
C LEU A 110 -0.76 3.77 -6.05
N LYS A 111 -0.99 2.57 -6.57
CA LYS A 111 0.08 1.59 -6.81
C LYS A 111 0.94 1.90 -8.04
N ARG A 112 0.47 2.78 -8.94
CA ARG A 112 1.18 3.16 -10.18
C ARG A 112 1.78 4.57 -10.11
N SER A 113 1.09 5.49 -9.45
CA SER A 113 1.47 6.90 -9.37
C SER A 113 1.69 7.35 -7.93
N GLN A 114 2.70 8.20 -7.73
CA GLN A 114 3.03 8.76 -6.43
C GLN A 114 2.51 10.20 -6.33
N PHE A 115 2.02 10.57 -5.15
CA PHE A 115 1.54 11.92 -4.85
C PHE A 115 2.25 12.49 -3.61
N LYS A 116 2.54 13.80 -3.60
CA LYS A 116 3.06 14.46 -2.39
C LYS A 116 1.95 14.72 -1.39
N LEU A 117 0.76 15.05 -1.89
CA LEU A 117 -0.43 15.31 -1.09
C LEU A 117 -1.63 14.55 -1.66
N LEU A 118 -2.36 13.89 -0.77
CA LEU A 118 -3.69 13.35 -1.03
C LEU A 118 -4.68 14.21 -0.24
N ASP A 119 -5.45 15.04 -0.93
CA ASP A 119 -6.49 15.86 -0.31
C ASP A 119 -7.80 15.10 -0.28
N LEU A 120 -8.12 14.61 0.91
CA LEU A 120 -9.34 13.88 1.27
C LEU A 120 -10.25 14.71 2.18
N GLU A 121 -10.08 16.04 2.20
CA GLU A 121 -10.90 16.91 3.05
C GLU A 121 -12.38 16.83 2.67
N ALA A 122 -13.25 16.66 3.67
CA ALA A 122 -14.68 16.44 3.43
C ALA A 122 -14.99 15.28 2.45
N SER A 123 -14.04 14.35 2.26
CA SER A 123 -14.33 13.09 1.59
C SER A 123 -15.04 12.21 2.62
N HIS A 124 -16.33 11.98 2.42
CA HIS A 124 -17.16 11.22 3.35
C HIS A 124 -16.77 9.73 3.35
N LEU A 125 -15.65 9.40 3.99
CA LEU A 125 -15.14 8.04 4.15
C LEU A 125 -16.12 7.25 5.01
N ASP A 126 -16.81 6.30 4.40
CA ASP A 126 -17.79 5.45 5.07
C ASP A 126 -17.09 4.22 5.66
N ASP A 127 -16.48 4.38 6.84
CA ASP A 127 -15.95 3.28 7.66
C ASP A 127 -17.11 2.59 8.40
N GLU A 128 -18.06 1.97 7.68
CA GLU A 128 -18.95 1.01 8.34
C GLU A 128 -18.13 -0.19 8.80
N CYS A 129 -17.75 -0.13 10.08
CA CYS A 129 -17.10 -1.17 10.85
C CYS A 129 -17.86 -2.50 10.68
N SER A 130 -17.33 -3.38 9.83
CA SER A 130 -17.69 -4.80 9.83
C SER A 130 -16.91 -5.56 10.90
#